data_AF-A0A8D8CQ26-F1
#
_entry.id   AF-A0A8D8CQ26-F1
#
_cell.length_a   1.000
_cell.length_b   1.000
_cell.length_c   1.000
_cell.angle_alpha   90.00
_cell.angle_beta   90.00
_cell.angle_gamma   90.00
#
_symmetry.space_group_name_H-M   'P 1'
#
loop_
_entity.id
_entity.type
_entity.pdbx_description
1 polymer ?
#
loop_
_entity_poly.entity_id
_entity_poly.type
_entity_poly.pdbx_seq_one_letter_code
_entity_poly.pdbx_strand_id
1 'polypeptide(L)'
;MDSGATPAKSIYYNSSHTADIKTSVLYVARKPALVTMDYVISTGQGDGTCEFRLSYYPHQLAIFEDILKGIFKNSESHELYGDFKSLDKVDNPAFYIHVVKKSK
;
A
#
# COMPACT_ATOMS: atom_id res chain seq x y z
N MET A 1 8.17 1.92 6.72
CA MET A 1 7.97 3.20 5.98
C MET A 1 9.22 4.09 6.02
N ASP A 2 10.35 3.60 6.55
CA ASP A 2 11.47 4.46 6.95
C ASP A 2 12.32 5.01 5.81
N SER A 3 12.14 4.50 4.58
CA SER A 3 12.86 4.96 3.40
C SER A 3 12.06 5.92 2.51
N GLY A 4 10.74 6.05 2.71
CA GLY A 4 9.86 6.75 1.76
C GLY A 4 9.82 6.14 0.35
N ALA A 5 10.48 4.99 0.14
CA ALA A 5 10.54 4.32 -1.15
C ALA A 5 9.23 3.59 -1.44
N THR A 6 8.78 3.67 -2.69
CA THR A 6 7.62 2.93 -3.19
C THR A 6 8.08 1.99 -4.31
N PRO A 7 7.64 0.73 -4.30
CA PRO A 7 7.87 -0.17 -5.43
C PRO A 7 7.28 0.41 -6.73
N ALA A 8 8.08 0.43 -7.79
CA ALA A 8 7.65 0.89 -9.12
C ALA A 8 6.61 -0.02 -9.79
N LYS A 9 6.41 -1.24 -9.27
CA LYS A 9 5.44 -2.22 -9.77
C LYS A 9 4.49 -2.64 -8.67
N SER A 10 3.20 -2.71 -9.01
CA SER A 10 2.16 -3.25 -8.14
C SER A 10 2.09 -4.77 -8.30
N ILE A 11 1.91 -5.49 -7.18
CA ILE A 11 1.64 -6.93 -7.21
C ILE A 11 0.26 -7.26 -7.78
N TYR A 12 -0.64 -6.27 -7.85
CA TYR A 12 -2.01 -6.43 -8.35
C TYR A 12 -2.14 -6.11 -9.85
N TYR A 13 -1.24 -5.31 -10.40
CA TYR A 13 -1.33 -4.84 -11.78
C TYR A 13 0.00 -5.04 -12.50
N ASN A 14 -0.01 -5.96 -13.46
CA ASN A 14 1.14 -6.19 -14.34
C ASN A 14 1.15 -5.17 -15.49
N SER A 15 1.46 -3.91 -15.18
CA SER A 15 1.63 -2.85 -16.19
C SER A 15 2.92 -3.09 -16.98
N SER A 16 2.82 -3.08 -18.31
CA SER A 16 3.97 -2.99 -19.23
C SER A 16 4.59 -1.60 -19.24
N HIS A 17 3.84 -0.58 -18.80
CA HIS A 17 4.30 0.80 -18.71
C HIS A 17 5.03 1.02 -17.39
N THR A 18 6.28 1.47 -17.47
CA THR A 18 7.06 1.84 -16.29
C THR A 18 6.55 3.17 -15.76
N ALA A 19 6.21 3.20 -14.47
CA ALA A 19 5.85 4.41 -13.76
C ALA A 19 7.07 4.88 -12.94
N ASP A 20 7.48 6.13 -13.14
CA ASP A 20 8.25 6.84 -12.12
C ASP A 20 7.26 7.35 -11.07
N ILE A 21 7.55 7.09 -9.80
CA ILE A 21 6.65 7.43 -8.70
C ILE A 21 7.41 8.29 -7.71
N LYS A 22 6.98 9.54 -7.57
CA LYS A 22 7.50 10.45 -6.55
C LYS A 22 6.59 10.40 -5.33
N THR A 23 7.16 10.01 -4.20
CA THR A 23 6.43 9.86 -2.93
C THR A 23 6.72 11.03 -2.02
N SER A 24 5.66 11.72 -1.58
CA SER A 24 5.70 12.80 -0.60
C SER A 24 4.93 12.40 0.64
N VAL A 25 5.48 12.68 1.83
CA VAL A 25 4.83 12.38 3.11
C VAL A 25 4.58 13.69 3.87
N LEU A 26 3.32 14.00 4.14
CA LEU A 26 2.92 15.13 4.96
C LEU A 26 2.86 14.71 6.43
N TYR A 27 3.61 15.42 7.27
CA TYR A 27 3.53 15.29 8.73
C TYR A 27 2.77 16.47 9.34
N VAL A 28 1.78 16.17 10.18
CA VAL A 28 1.04 17.16 10.97
C VAL A 28 1.30 16.87 12.45
N ALA A 29 1.81 17.85 13.18
CA ALA A 29 2.20 17.69 14.59
C ALA A 29 3.09 16.46 14.86
N ARG A 30 4.09 16.24 13.99
CA ARG A 30 5.03 15.09 14.02
C ARG A 30 4.39 13.71 13.78
N LYS A 31 3.15 13.64 13.29
CA LYS A 31 2.48 12.40 12.90
C LYS A 31 2.26 12.38 11.38
N PRO A 32 2.53 11.26 10.69
CA PRO A 32 2.25 11.15 9.26
C PRO A 32 0.73 11.21 9.06
N ALA A 33 0.28 12.13 8.20
CA ALA A 33 -1.13 12.41 7.98
C ALA A 33 -1.58 12.08 6.56
N LEU A 34 -0.68 12.19 5.58
CA LEU A 34 -0.97 11.92 4.18
C LEU A 34 0.28 11.42 3.47
N VAL A 35 0.10 10.42 2.59
CA VAL A 35 1.09 10.02 1.60
C VAL A 35 0.54 10.39 0.23
N THR A 36 1.29 11.17 -0.52
CA THR A 36 0.95 11.56 -1.88
C THR A 36 1.91 10.87 -2.84
N MET A 37 1.35 10.26 -3.88
CA MET A 37 2.10 9.56 -4.92
C MET A 37 1.80 10.23 -6.26
N ASP A 38 2.84 10.83 -6.83
CA ASP A 38 2.83 11.43 -8.16
C ASP A 38 3.33 10.39 -9.16
N TYR A 39 2.43 9.92 -10.02
CA TYR A 39 2.72 8.93 -11.04
C TYR A 39 3.07 9.63 -12.35
N VAL A 40 4.19 9.26 -12.94
CA VAL A 40 4.58 9.63 -14.31
C VAL A 40 4.69 8.34 -15.11
N ILE A 41 3.71 8.08 -15.98
CA ILE A 41 3.62 6.85 -16.77
C ILE A 41 3.98 7.15 -18.23
N SER A 42 4.98 6.42 -18.77
CA SER A 42 5.27 6.46 -20.21
C SER A 42 4.22 5.67 -20.98
N THR A 43 3.52 6.30 -21.92
CA THR A 43 2.43 5.64 -22.69
C THR A 43 2.94 4.77 -23.84
N GLY A 44 4.25 4.79 -24.12
CA GLY A 44 4.87 4.06 -25.23
C GLY A 44 4.50 4.58 -26.63
N GLN A 45 3.68 5.64 -26.72
CA GLN A 45 3.36 6.32 -27.98
C GLN A 45 4.09 7.66 -28.02
N GLY A 46 5.19 7.73 -28.79
CA GLY A 46 6.00 8.94 -28.91
C GLY A 46 6.68 9.34 -27.59
N ASP A 47 6.76 10.64 -27.34
CA ASP A 47 7.26 11.27 -26.10
C ASP A 47 6.15 11.50 -25.04
N GLY A 48 4.97 10.91 -25.24
CA GLY A 48 3.82 11.09 -24.37
C GLY A 48 4.03 10.51 -22.97
N THR A 49 3.91 11.38 -21.96
CA THR A 49 3.82 11.00 -20.54
C THR A 49 2.42 11.32 -20.01
N CYS A 50 1.86 10.41 -19.22
CA CYS A 50 0.62 10.62 -18.50
C CYS A 50 0.96 10.83 -17.03
N GLU A 51 0.56 11.97 -16.48
CA GLU A 51 0.81 12.32 -15.08
C GLU A 51 -0.50 12.38 -14.30
N PHE A 52 -0.52 11.74 -13.13
CA PHE A 52 -1.63 11.89 -12.19
C PHE A 52 -1.15 11.69 -10.76
N ARG A 53 -1.95 12.21 -9.82
CA ARG A 53 -1.65 12.20 -8.39
C ARG A 53 -2.71 11.43 -7.63
N LEU A 54 -2.29 10.55 -6.73
CA LEU A 54 -3.16 9.91 -5.75
C LEU A 54 -2.67 10.23 -4.34
N SER A 55 -3.62 10.26 -3.40
CA SER A 55 -3.35 10.57 -1.99
C SER A 55 -3.96 9.48 -1.11
N TYR A 56 -3.20 9.05 -0.11
CA TYR A 56 -3.52 7.93 0.76
C TYR A 56 -3.32 8.31 2.22
N TYR A 57 -4.14 7.74 3.10
CA TYR A 57 -3.88 7.79 4.54
C TYR A 57 -2.83 6.73 4.91
N PRO A 58 -1.74 7.10 5.62
CA PRO A 58 -0.65 6.18 5.96
C PRO A 58 -1.02 5.28 7.14
N HIS A 59 -1.88 4.30 6.90
CA HIS A 59 -2.22 3.29 7.92
C HIS A 59 -0.96 2.53 8.36
N GLN A 60 -0.69 2.54 9.66
CA GLN A 60 0.28 1.63 10.27
C GLN A 60 -0.37 0.26 10.46
N LEU A 61 0.39 -0.81 10.26
CA LEU A 61 -0.11 -2.19 10.30
C LEU A 61 -0.87 -2.49 11.60
N ALA A 62 -0.25 -2.22 12.77
CA ALA A 62 -0.87 -2.48 14.07
C ALA A 62 -2.18 -1.69 14.26
N ILE A 63 -2.20 -0.40 13.87
CA ILE A 63 -3.39 0.44 13.99
C ILE A 63 -4.51 -0.07 13.08
N PHE A 64 -4.18 -0.46 11.84
CA PHE A 64 -5.17 -0.99 10.91
C PHE A 64 -5.71 -2.35 11.38
N GLU A 65 -4.85 -3.20 11.94
CA GLU A 65 -5.25 -4.47 12.55
C GLU A 65 -6.24 -4.26 13.71
N ASP A 66 -6.00 -3.28 14.57
CA ASP A 66 -6.92 -2.93 15.67
C ASP A 66 -8.26 -2.39 15.14
N ILE A 67 -8.25 -1.57 14.08
CA ILE A 67 -9.48 -1.12 13.41
C ILE A 67 -10.28 -2.33 12.91
N LEU A 68 -9.62 -3.28 12.24
CA LEU A 68 -10.28 -4.49 11.72
C LEU A 68 -10.85 -5.34 12.86
N LYS A 69 -10.10 -5.57 13.95
CA LYS A 69 -10.61 -6.28 15.14
C LYS A 69 -11.82 -5.58 15.76
N GLY A 70 -11.81 -4.25 15.80
CA GLY A 70 -12.92 -3.43 16.28
C GLY A 70 -14.19 -3.55 15.43
N ILE A 71 -14.05 -3.67 14.11
CA ILE A 71 -15.15 -3.86 13.16
C ILE A 71 -15.66 -5.31 13.19
N PHE A 72 -14.74 -6.28 13.18
CA PHE A 72 -15.01 -7.71 13.09
C PHE A 72 -14.82 -8.41 14.45
N LYS A 73 -15.45 -7.89 15.50
CA LYS A 73 -15.26 -8.33 16.90
C LYS A 73 -15.37 -9.85 17.14
N ASN A 74 -16.15 -10.53 16.32
CA ASN A 74 -16.35 -11.99 16.36
C ASN A 74 -15.92 -12.63 15.04
N SER A 75 -14.78 -12.23 14.46
CA SER A 75 -14.23 -12.95 13.32
C SER A 75 -13.84 -14.37 13.74
N GLU A 76 -14.14 -15.35 12.90
CA GLU A 76 -13.71 -16.74 13.07
C GLU A 76 -12.18 -16.85 12.91
N SER A 77 -11.62 -16.12 11.95
CA SER A 77 -10.17 -16.02 11.75
C SER A 77 -9.77 -14.67 11.19
N HIS A 78 -8.52 -14.29 11.48
CA HIS A 78 -7.83 -13.15 10.90
C HIS A 78 -6.41 -13.58 10.54
N GLU A 79 -6.13 -13.66 9.23
CA GLU A 79 -4.83 -14.03 8.68
C GLU A 79 -4.17 -12.82 8.03
N LEU A 80 -2.84 -12.77 8.10
CA LEU A 80 -2.04 -11.66 7.58
C LEU A 80 -0.94 -12.18 6.66
N TYR A 81 -0.86 -11.61 5.47
CA TYR A 81 0.11 -11.96 4.44
C TYR A 81 0.89 -10.71 3.98
N GLY A 82 2.13 -10.91 3.56
CA GLY A 82 2.96 -9.91 2.89
C GLY A 82 3.17 -10.30 1.43
N ASP A 83 2.74 -9.47 0.48
CA ASP A 83 2.87 -9.73 -0.96
C ASP A 83 2.41 -11.14 -1.40
N PHE A 84 1.23 -11.56 -0.91
CA PHE A 84 0.64 -12.90 -1.11
C PHE A 84 1.44 -14.09 -0.51
N LYS A 85 2.44 -13.82 0.33
CA LYS A 85 3.22 -14.84 1.04
C LYS A 85 3.02 -14.71 2.54
N SER A 86 3.31 -15.79 3.26
CA SER A 86 3.37 -15.75 4.72
C SER A 86 4.48 -14.79 5.17
N LEU A 87 4.27 -14.09 6.28
CA LEU A 87 5.17 -13.02 6.74
C LEU A 87 6.57 -13.51 7.10
N ASP A 88 6.74 -14.78 7.47
CA ASP A 88 8.05 -15.42 7.67
C ASP A 88 8.89 -15.54 6.39
N LYS A 89 8.28 -15.32 5.22
CA LYS A 89 8.93 -15.45 3.90
C LYS A 89 9.23 -14.12 3.23
N VAL A 90 8.87 -12.99 3.85
CA VAL A 90 9.04 -11.65 3.28
C VAL A 90 9.37 -10.63 4.38
N ASP A 91 10.58 -10.11 4.37
CA ASP A 91 11.06 -9.19 5.42
C ASP A 91 10.46 -7.78 5.32
N ASN A 92 10.21 -7.29 4.11
CA ASN A 92 9.69 -5.93 3.86
C ASN A 92 8.67 -5.94 2.71
N PRO A 93 7.45 -6.43 2.97
CA PRO A 93 6.44 -6.54 1.93
C PRO A 93 5.98 -5.16 1.46
N ALA A 94 5.69 -5.06 0.15
CA ALA A 94 5.09 -3.87 -0.44
C ALA A 94 3.64 -3.68 0.01
N PHE A 95 2.91 -4.78 0.21
CA PHE A 95 1.52 -4.81 0.62
C PHE A 95 1.31 -5.77 1.79
N TYR A 96 0.55 -5.30 2.78
CA TYR A 96 -0.01 -6.14 3.83
C TYR A 96 -1.45 -6.49 3.48
N ILE A 97 -1.76 -7.79 3.47
CA ILE A 97 -3.05 -8.32 3.04
C ILE A 97 -3.71 -8.98 4.25
N HIS A 98 -4.79 -8.37 4.74
CA HIS A 98 -5.59 -8.94 5.82
C HIS A 98 -6.73 -9.77 5.22
N VAL A 99 -6.80 -11.05 5.61
CA VAL A 99 -7.91 -11.94 5.26
C VAL A 99 -8.71 -12.21 6.53
N VAL A 100 -9.92 -11.67 6.61
CA VAL A 100 -10.79 -11.79 7.77
C VAL A 100 -11.98 -12.68 7.41
N LYS A 101 -12.14 -13.80 8.12
CA LYS A 101 -13.31 -14.66 8.02
C LYS A 101 -14.32 -14.26 9.08
N LYS A 102 -15.49 -13.78 8.66
CA LYS A 102 -16.60 -13.49 9.60
C LYS A 102 -17.18 -14.79 10.14
N SER A 103 -17.55 -14.81 11.42
CA SER A 103 -18.39 -15.88 11.95
C SER A 103 -19.75 -15.89 11.25
N LYS A 104 -20.34 -17.08 11.10
CA LYS A 104 -21.70 -17.27 10.58
C LYS A 104 -22.74 -16.61 11.48
#